data_AF-A0A3Q1FZ10-F1
#
_entry.id   AF-A0A3Q1FZ10-F1
#
_cell.length_a   1.000
_cell.length_b   1.000
_cell.length_c   1.000
_cell.angle_alpha   90.00
_cell.angle_beta   90.00
_cell.angle_gamma   90.00
#
_symmetry.space_group_name_H-M   'P 1'
#
loop_
_entity.id
_entity.type
_entity.pdbx_description
1 polymer ?
#
loop_
_entity_poly.entity_id
_entity_poly.type
_entity_poly.pdbx_seq_one_letter_code
_entity_poly.pdbx_strand_id
1 'polypeptide(L)'
;MDFSIRAANVEDCKDIARMIMELAEYEKMADHVKVTQRDLEQDGFSKNPFFHGIIAEVPEQHKTKEGHTKIGYALYFYSYSSFKGRAIYMEDLYVMPEFRGTVYFLKRGNFVYVSVGAENPK
;
A
#
# COMPACT_ATOMS: atom_id res chain seq x y z
N MET A 1 10.37 -16.63 -3.03
CA MET A 1 9.06 -16.38 -2.41
C MET A 1 8.21 -15.69 -3.45
N ASP A 2 7.10 -16.30 -3.87
CA ASP A 2 6.21 -15.69 -4.86
C ASP A 2 5.26 -14.73 -4.16
N PHE A 3 5.05 -13.57 -4.75
CA PHE A 3 4.05 -12.59 -4.36
C PHE A 3 3.46 -11.95 -5.61
N SER A 4 2.30 -11.33 -5.46
CA SER A 4 1.62 -10.61 -6.52
C SER A 4 1.33 -9.19 -6.09
N ILE A 5 1.31 -8.30 -7.08
CA ILE A 5 0.99 -6.89 -6.91
C ILE A 5 -0.20 -6.60 -7.81
N ARG A 6 -1.24 -5.99 -7.25
CA ARG A 6 -2.46 -5.66 -7.99
C ARG A 6 -3.08 -4.38 -7.47
N ALA A 7 -3.98 -3.80 -8.27
CA ALA A 7 -4.85 -2.75 -7.77
C ALA A 7 -5.66 -3.28 -6.57
N ALA A 8 -5.83 -2.42 -5.57
CA ALA A 8 -6.74 -2.69 -4.47
C ALA A 8 -8.19 -2.78 -4.99
N ASN A 9 -9.01 -3.56 -4.32
CA ASN A 9 -10.47 -3.58 -4.44
C ASN A 9 -11.10 -3.22 -3.08
N VAL A 10 -12.43 -3.10 -3.06
CA VAL A 10 -13.17 -2.70 -1.85
C VAL A 10 -13.02 -3.73 -0.73
N GLU A 11 -12.82 -4.99 -1.07
CA GLU A 11 -12.60 -6.08 -0.11
C GLU A 11 -11.25 -5.95 0.64
N ASP A 12 -10.28 -5.24 0.06
CA ASP A 12 -8.97 -5.00 0.69
C ASP A 12 -9.02 -3.86 1.73
N CYS A 13 -10.10 -3.07 1.82
CA CYS A 13 -10.19 -1.90 2.72
C CYS A 13 -9.90 -2.23 4.17
N LYS A 14 -10.31 -3.42 4.64
CA LYS A 14 -10.04 -3.87 6.01
C LYS A 14 -8.54 -4.09 6.26
N ASP A 15 -7.85 -4.71 5.31
CA ASP A 15 -6.39 -4.94 5.39
C ASP A 15 -5.61 -3.63 5.21
N ILE A 16 -6.08 -2.72 4.36
CA ILE A 16 -5.50 -1.38 4.20
C ILE A 16 -5.62 -0.59 5.51
N ALA A 17 -6.81 -0.56 6.14
CA ALA A 17 -7.00 0.14 7.42
C ALA A 17 -6.08 -0.41 8.53
N ARG A 18 -5.92 -1.73 8.60
CA ARG A 18 -4.96 -2.38 9.51
C ARG A 18 -3.53 -1.89 9.22
N MET A 19 -3.09 -1.95 7.97
CA MET A 19 -1.73 -1.56 7.60
C MET A 19 -1.47 -0.05 7.73
N ILE A 20 -2.49 0.81 7.60
CA ILE A 20 -2.41 2.24 7.95
C ILE A 20 -2.12 2.39 9.44
N MET A 21 -2.81 1.64 10.31
CA MET A 21 -2.52 1.66 11.75
C MET A 21 -1.11 1.15 12.05
N GLU A 22 -0.66 0.05 11.43
CA GLU A 22 0.70 -0.47 11.61
C GLU A 22 1.78 0.54 11.16
N LEU A 23 1.55 1.25 10.05
CA LEU A 23 2.41 2.35 9.60
C LEU A 23 2.42 3.49 10.62
N ALA A 24 1.26 3.92 11.10
CA ALA A 24 1.14 4.99 12.07
C ALA A 24 1.78 4.62 13.43
N GLU A 25 1.68 3.37 13.86
CA GLU A 25 2.40 2.87 15.04
C GLU A 25 3.92 2.97 14.86
N TYR A 26 4.42 2.58 13.68
CA TYR A 26 5.84 2.72 13.34
C TYR A 26 6.31 4.18 13.36
N GLU A 27 5.48 5.11 12.88
CA GLU A 27 5.76 6.55 12.88
C GLU A 27 5.48 7.24 14.23
N LYS A 28 4.95 6.51 15.22
CA LYS A 28 4.51 7.05 16.53
C LYS A 28 3.38 8.09 16.40
N MET A 29 2.49 7.87 15.45
CA MET A 29 1.35 8.75 15.12
C MET A 29 0.01 8.02 15.13
N ALA A 30 -0.09 6.84 15.76
CA ALA A 30 -1.32 6.04 15.81
C ALA A 30 -2.55 6.82 16.30
N ASP A 31 -2.39 7.70 17.30
CA ASP A 31 -3.48 8.54 17.85
C ASP A 31 -4.03 9.58 16.86
N HIS A 32 -3.30 9.84 15.76
CA HIS A 32 -3.72 10.75 14.70
C HIS A 32 -4.52 10.06 13.60
N VAL A 33 -4.59 8.73 13.57
CA VAL A 33 -5.35 8.00 12.57
C VAL A 33 -6.84 8.12 12.90
N LYS A 34 -7.56 8.83 12.02
CA LYS A 34 -9.02 9.01 12.11
C LYS A 34 -9.78 8.28 11.01
N VAL A 35 -9.08 7.88 9.95
CA VAL A 35 -9.69 7.20 8.80
C VAL A 35 -10.16 5.82 9.24
N THR A 36 -11.40 5.49 8.89
CA THR A 36 -11.99 4.18 9.16
C THR A 36 -12.02 3.33 7.90
N GLN A 37 -12.23 2.02 8.05
CA GLN A 37 -12.47 1.12 6.90
C GLN A 37 -13.59 1.66 5.99
N ARG A 38 -14.67 2.18 6.58
CA ARG A 38 -15.82 2.71 5.82
C ARG A 38 -15.45 3.94 5.01
N ASP A 39 -14.60 4.80 5.55
CA ASP A 39 -14.11 5.98 4.81
C ASP A 39 -13.28 5.54 3.60
N LEU A 40 -12.41 4.54 3.76
CA LEU A 40 -11.63 3.98 2.64
C LEU A 40 -12.52 3.37 1.54
N GLU A 41 -13.58 2.64 1.93
CA GLU A 41 -14.55 2.08 0.99
C GLU A 41 -15.24 3.18 0.18
N GLN A 42 -15.68 4.25 0.86
CA GLN A 42 -16.38 5.37 0.23
C GLN A 42 -15.48 6.23 -0.65
N ASP A 43 -14.29 6.56 -0.17
CA ASP A 43 -13.39 7.50 -0.83
C ASP A 43 -12.57 6.84 -1.93
N GLY A 44 -12.17 5.57 -1.78
CA GLY A 44 -11.33 4.84 -2.73
C GLY A 44 -12.07 4.10 -3.83
N PHE A 45 -13.35 3.77 -3.61
CA PHE A 45 -14.11 2.87 -4.50
C PHE A 45 -15.45 3.44 -4.96
N SER A 46 -15.62 4.76 -4.91
CA SER A 46 -16.76 5.45 -5.52
C SER A 46 -16.59 5.65 -7.03
N LYS A 47 -17.60 6.26 -7.66
CA LYS A 47 -17.55 6.63 -9.09
C LYS A 47 -16.41 7.60 -9.41
N ASN A 48 -16.04 8.46 -8.47
CA ASN A 48 -14.96 9.44 -8.59
C ASN A 48 -14.05 9.33 -7.35
N PRO A 49 -13.13 8.36 -7.33
CA PRO A 49 -12.35 8.07 -6.14
C PRO A 49 -11.35 9.19 -5.81
N PHE A 50 -11.16 9.47 -4.53
CA PHE A 50 -10.18 10.43 -4.02
C PHE A 50 -8.76 9.87 -4.03
N PHE A 51 -8.61 8.56 -3.88
CA PHE A 51 -7.33 7.86 -3.91
C PHE A 51 -7.43 6.53 -4.65
N HIS A 52 -6.27 5.99 -4.96
CA HIS A 52 -6.09 4.66 -5.52
C HIS A 52 -5.16 3.85 -4.63
N GLY A 53 -5.45 2.55 -4.50
CA GLY A 53 -4.66 1.60 -3.72
C GLY A 53 -3.94 0.58 -4.59
N ILE A 54 -2.76 0.16 -4.16
CA ILE A 54 -2.05 -1.02 -4.67
C ILE A 54 -1.83 -1.95 -3.49
N ILE A 55 -2.06 -3.25 -3.70
CA ILE A 55 -1.82 -4.30 -2.71
C ILE A 55 -0.64 -5.16 -3.16
N ALA A 56 0.23 -5.47 -2.21
CA ALA A 56 1.15 -6.59 -2.30
C ALA A 56 0.57 -7.76 -1.49
N GLU A 57 0.41 -8.91 -2.12
CA GLU A 57 -0.12 -10.11 -1.47
C GLU A 57 0.73 -11.35 -1.76
N VAL A 58 0.80 -12.23 -0.78
CA VAL A 58 1.47 -13.53 -0.86
C VAL A 58 0.44 -14.65 -0.99
N PRO A 59 0.81 -15.77 -1.62
CA PRO A 59 0.00 -16.99 -1.60
C PRO A 59 -0.31 -17.47 -0.17
N GLU A 60 -1.42 -18.18 0.01
CA GLU A 60 -1.88 -18.67 1.32
C GLU A 60 -0.82 -19.47 2.09
N GLN A 61 0.02 -20.24 1.40
CA GLN A 61 1.12 -21.00 2.02
C GLN A 61 2.23 -20.13 2.64
N HIS A 62 2.29 -18.85 2.27
CA HIS A 62 3.29 -17.88 2.72
C HIS A 62 2.68 -16.77 3.58
N LYS A 63 1.43 -16.93 4.03
CA LYS A 63 0.76 -15.95 4.90
C LYS A 63 1.56 -15.70 6.18
N THR A 64 1.32 -14.54 6.78
CA THR A 64 1.95 -14.15 8.03
C THR A 64 1.63 -15.13 9.15
N LYS A 65 2.37 -15.08 10.25
CA LYS A 65 2.06 -15.87 11.45
C LYS A 65 0.65 -15.59 12.00
N GLU A 66 0.13 -14.40 11.74
CA GLU A 66 -1.21 -13.95 12.11
C GLU A 66 -2.28 -14.30 11.05
N GLY A 67 -1.87 -14.91 9.94
CA GLY A 67 -2.76 -15.40 8.89
C GLY A 67 -3.07 -14.39 7.78
N HIS A 68 -2.33 -13.29 7.67
CA HIS A 68 -2.55 -12.28 6.63
C HIS A 68 -1.87 -12.66 5.31
N THR A 69 -2.60 -12.52 4.20
CA THR A 69 -2.03 -12.64 2.85
C THR A 69 -1.71 -11.29 2.23
N LYS A 70 -2.30 -10.20 2.73
CA LYS A 70 -2.06 -8.82 2.28
C LYS A 70 -0.95 -8.24 3.15
N ILE A 71 0.23 -8.13 2.56
CA ILE A 71 1.50 -7.91 3.26
C ILE A 71 2.05 -6.49 3.05
N GLY A 72 1.43 -5.70 2.19
CA GLY A 72 1.79 -4.32 1.96
C GLY A 72 0.76 -3.58 1.12
N TYR A 73 0.80 -2.25 1.21
CA TYR A 73 -0.02 -1.39 0.38
C TYR A 73 0.73 -0.12 -0.04
N ALA A 74 0.24 0.51 -1.11
CA ALA A 74 0.54 1.89 -1.45
C ALA A 74 -0.75 2.66 -1.67
N LEU A 75 -0.83 3.89 -1.17
CA LEU A 75 -1.95 4.80 -1.38
C LEU A 75 -1.45 6.01 -2.18
N TYR A 76 -2.14 6.35 -3.26
CA TYR A 76 -1.74 7.47 -4.13
C TYR A 76 -2.94 8.17 -4.76
N PHE A 77 -2.73 9.40 -5.21
CA PHE A 77 -3.74 10.16 -5.94
C PHE A 77 -3.10 11.03 -7.02
N TYR A 78 -3.92 11.47 -7.98
CA TYR A 78 -3.46 12.35 -9.04
C TYR A 78 -3.39 13.78 -8.53
N SER A 79 -2.29 14.45 -8.83
CA SER A 79 -2.07 15.86 -8.52
C SER A 79 -1.61 16.62 -9.77
N TYR A 80 -1.56 17.95 -9.69
CA TYR A 80 -1.13 18.79 -10.79
C TYR A 80 -0.13 19.84 -10.29
N SER A 81 1.03 19.91 -10.95
CA SER A 81 2.03 20.95 -10.72
C SER A 81 1.86 22.04 -11.76
N SER A 82 1.78 23.30 -11.33
CA SER A 82 1.76 24.46 -12.25
C SER A 82 3.00 24.56 -13.14
N PHE A 83 4.11 23.93 -12.76
CA PHE A 83 5.37 23.93 -13.52
C PHE A 83 5.61 22.63 -14.31
N LYS A 84 5.05 21.50 -13.88
CA LYS A 84 5.36 20.17 -14.45
C LYS A 84 4.15 19.42 -15.04
N GLY A 85 2.94 19.96 -14.86
CA GLY A 85 1.71 19.31 -15.32
C GLY A 85 1.25 18.19 -14.40
N ARG A 86 0.58 17.19 -14.99
CA ARG A 86 0.03 16.01 -14.27
C ARG A 86 1.11 15.27 -13.50
N ALA A 87 0.79 14.88 -12.26
CA ALA A 87 1.67 14.14 -11.38
C ALA A 87 0.91 13.09 -10.57
N ILE A 88 1.66 12.16 -9.97
CA ILE A 88 1.14 11.24 -8.95
C ILE A 88 1.76 11.62 -7.61
N TYR A 89 0.90 11.88 -6.63
CA TYR A 89 1.29 12.01 -5.24
C TYR A 89 1.13 10.64 -4.58
N MET A 90 2.19 10.15 -3.95
CA MET A 90 2.17 8.90 -3.20
C MET A 90 2.09 9.32 -1.74
N GLU A 91 0.96 9.02 -1.11
CA GLU A 91 0.67 9.39 0.26
C GLU A 91 1.36 8.41 1.20
N ASP A 92 0.94 7.16 1.15
CA ASP A 92 1.44 6.11 2.03
C ASP A 92 2.13 5.01 1.25
N LEU A 93 3.13 4.45 1.91
CA LEU A 93 3.80 3.26 1.44
C LEU A 93 4.25 2.36 2.59
N TYR A 94 3.72 1.15 2.62
CA TYR A 94 3.97 0.23 3.71
C TYR A 94 4.12 -1.22 3.23
N VAL A 95 5.08 -1.90 3.85
CA VAL A 95 5.27 -3.35 3.79
C VAL A 95 5.48 -3.84 5.21
N MET A 96 4.76 -4.90 5.58
CA MET A 96 4.90 -5.56 6.87
C MET A 96 6.38 -5.92 7.11
N PRO A 97 6.92 -5.68 8.32
CA PRO A 97 8.36 -5.82 8.59
C PRO A 97 8.98 -7.14 8.13
N GLU A 98 8.25 -8.25 8.25
CA GLU A 98 8.72 -9.59 7.88
C GLU A 98 8.90 -9.83 6.36
N PHE A 99 8.36 -8.97 5.50
CA PHE A 99 8.53 -9.04 4.03
C PHE A 99 9.38 -7.91 3.45
N ARG A 100 9.93 -7.03 4.30
CA ARG A 100 10.83 -5.96 3.85
C ARG A 100 12.13 -6.55 3.30
N GLY A 101 12.63 -5.98 2.23
CA GLY A 101 13.80 -6.52 1.51
C GLY A 101 13.45 -7.49 0.38
N THR A 102 12.23 -8.03 0.40
CA THR A 102 11.70 -8.89 -0.67
C THR A 102 10.76 -8.10 -1.57
N VAL A 103 9.91 -7.25 -0.99
CA VAL A 103 9.02 -6.34 -1.71
C VAL A 103 9.51 -4.91 -1.55
N TYR A 104 9.67 -4.21 -2.67
CA TYR A 104 9.98 -2.78 -2.70
C TYR A 104 8.94 -2.06 -3.53
N PHE A 105 8.45 -0.93 -3.05
CA PHE A 105 7.77 0.02 -3.90
C PHE A 105 8.74 1.17 -4.18
N LEU A 106 8.95 1.47 -5.46
CA LEU A 106 9.90 2.43 -5.99
C LEU A 106 9.15 3.51 -6.76
N LYS A 107 9.22 4.76 -6.34
CA LYS A 107 8.72 5.88 -7.14
C LYS A 107 9.80 6.38 -8.10
N ARG A 108 9.57 6.32 -9.42
CA ARG A 108 10.45 6.90 -10.43
C ARG A 108 9.66 7.84 -11.34
N GLY A 109 9.81 9.14 -11.09
CA GLY A 109 8.99 10.17 -11.75
C GLY A 109 7.53 10.12 -11.28
N ASN A 110 6.60 10.11 -12.23
CA ASN A 110 5.15 9.99 -11.97
C ASN A 110 4.68 8.54 -11.84
N PHE A 111 5.57 7.57 -11.89
CA PHE A 111 5.21 6.16 -11.82
C PHE A 111 5.63 5.57 -10.47
N VAL A 112 4.72 4.82 -9.87
CA VAL A 112 5.02 3.92 -8.75
C VAL A 112 5.28 2.55 -9.36
N TYR A 113 6.52 2.09 -9.24
CA TYR A 113 6.96 0.75 -9.57
C TYR A 113 6.95 -0.07 -8.30
N VAL A 114 6.77 -1.38 -8.43
CA VAL A 114 7.00 -2.30 -7.32
C VAL A 114 7.98 -3.33 -7.82
N SER A 115 9.12 -3.45 -7.16
CA SER A 115 10.22 -4.34 -7.52
C SER A 115 10.38 -5.42 -6.48
N VAL A 116 10.74 -6.61 -6.94
CA VAL A 116 11.17 -7.71 -6.09
C VAL A 116 12.67 -7.59 -5.88
N GLY A 117 13.12 -7.62 -4.63
CA GLY A 117 14.51 -7.98 -4.36
C GLY A 117 14.66 -9.47 -4.62
N ALA A 118 15.42 -9.85 -5.64
CA ALA A 118 15.99 -11.19 -5.62
C ALA A 118 16.83 -11.27 -4.33
N GLU A 119 16.60 -12.29 -3.51
CA GLU A 119 17.51 -12.64 -2.43
C GLU A 119 18.92 -12.55 -2.98
N ASN A 120 19.74 -11.68 -2.38
CA ASN A 120 21.16 -11.69 -2.66
C ASN A 120 21.67 -13.01 -2.07
N PRO A 121 22.17 -13.97 -2.86
CA PRO A 121 22.69 -15.21 -2.28
C PRO A 121 24.04 -14.88 -1.65
N LYS A 122 24.05 -14.51 -0.37
CA LYS A 122 25.23 -14.54 0.50
C LYS A 122 24.84 -14.86 1.93
#